data_AF-A0A975STR9-F1
#
_entry.id   AF-A0A975STR9-F1
#
_cell.length_a   1.000
_cell.length_b   1.000
_cell.length_c   1.000
_cell.angle_alpha   90.00
_cell.angle_beta   90.00
_cell.angle_gamma   90.00
#
_symmetry.space_group_name_H-M   'P 1'
#
loop_
_entity.id
_entity.type
_entity.pdbx_description
1 polymer ?
#
loop_
_entity_poly.entity_id
_entity_poly.type
_entity_poly.pdbx_seq_one_letter_code
_entity_poly.pdbx_strand_id
1 'polypeptide(L)'
;MHIIATEQVEGFQTLPGTRYAMIDGDTEVGYLAAHTTGLILNVEVDEDRQGEGIARALYEYADAAQGLYHVPAWGRTHEGDCFAEAMGGETMDDAQAAAIVGMDLSIYETD
;
A
#
# COMPACT_ATOMS: atom_id res chain seq x y z
N MET A 1 -14.02 -15.29 2.96
CA MET A 1 -13.03 -14.28 2.55
C MET A 1 -12.17 -14.77 1.38
N HIS A 2 -12.05 -13.96 0.33
CA HIS A 2 -11.12 -14.17 -0.78
C HIS A 2 -10.62 -12.82 -1.31
N ILE A 3 -9.47 -12.81 -2.00
CA ILE A 3 -8.88 -11.59 -2.55
C ILE A 3 -9.18 -11.52 -4.04
N ILE A 4 -9.62 -10.34 -4.50
CA ILE A 4 -9.75 -10.02 -5.93
C ILE A 4 -8.70 -8.97 -6.28
N ALA A 5 -7.96 -9.20 -7.36
CA ALA A 5 -7.04 -8.22 -7.93
C ALA A 5 -7.67 -7.59 -9.18
N THR A 6 -7.72 -6.26 -9.23
CA THR A 6 -8.18 -5.50 -10.39
C THR A 6 -7.14 -4.44 -10.77
N GLU A 7 -7.08 -4.13 -12.06
CA GLU A 7 -6.29 -3.00 -12.51
C GLU A 7 -6.82 -1.72 -11.87
N GLN A 8 -5.92 -0.95 -11.27
CA GLN A 8 -6.25 0.34 -10.72
C GLN A 8 -6.24 1.36 -11.85
N VAL A 9 -7.45 1.67 -12.34
CA VAL A 9 -7.69 2.68 -13.38
C VAL A 9 -8.19 4.02 -12.81
N GLU A 10 -8.76 4.03 -11.59
CA GLU A 10 -9.22 5.24 -10.89
C GLU A 10 -8.97 5.13 -9.38
N GLY A 11 -8.36 6.15 -8.76
CA GLY A 11 -7.92 6.18 -7.36
C GLY A 11 -6.84 7.23 -7.08
N PHE A 12 -6.40 7.38 -5.82
CA PHE A 12 -5.47 8.44 -5.37
C PHE A 12 -4.33 8.67 -6.39
N GLN A 13 -4.28 9.88 -6.95
CA GLN A 13 -3.30 10.38 -7.93
C GLN A 13 -3.27 9.74 -9.34
N THR A 14 -4.27 8.96 -9.79
CA THR A 14 -4.29 8.34 -11.16
C THR A 14 -3.06 7.47 -11.47
N LEU A 15 -2.37 6.99 -10.44
CA LEU A 15 -1.16 6.20 -10.61
C LEU A 15 -1.51 4.78 -11.08
N PRO A 16 -0.79 4.25 -12.10
CA PRO A 16 -1.06 2.92 -12.62
C PRO A 16 -0.70 1.86 -11.58
N GLY A 17 -1.56 0.86 -11.39
CA GLY A 17 -1.32 -0.13 -10.36
C GLY A 17 -2.34 -1.25 -10.32
N THR A 18 -2.29 -1.99 -9.22
CA THR A 18 -3.23 -3.07 -8.92
C THR A 18 -3.90 -2.76 -7.58
N ARG A 19 -5.23 -2.91 -7.55
CA ARG A 19 -6.02 -2.92 -6.32
C ARG A 19 -6.30 -4.37 -5.93
N TYR A 20 -5.93 -4.73 -4.72
CA TYR A 20 -6.26 -6.00 -4.08
C TYR A 20 -7.35 -5.76 -3.06
N ALA A 21 -8.54 -6.32 -3.27
CA ALA A 21 -9.70 -6.16 -2.39
C ALA A 21 -9.99 -7.47 -1.65
N MET A 22 -10.17 -7.41 -0.33
CA MET A 22 -10.64 -8.54 0.48
C MET A 22 -12.17 -8.55 0.44
N ILE A 23 -12.75 -9.63 -0.08
CA ILE A 23 -14.18 -9.82 -0.20
C ILE A 23 -14.66 -10.87 0.79
N ASP A 24 -15.62 -10.50 1.63
CA ASP A 24 -16.32 -11.40 2.54
C ASP A 24 -17.81 -11.49 2.17
N GLY A 25 -18.21 -12.63 1.60
CA GLY A 25 -19.51 -12.74 0.92
C GLY A 25 -19.53 -11.86 -0.33
N ASP A 26 -20.39 -10.83 -0.32
CA ASP A 26 -20.54 -9.85 -1.41
C ASP A 26 -20.02 -8.45 -1.01
N THR A 27 -19.36 -8.33 0.14
CA THR A 27 -18.91 -7.06 0.71
C THR A 27 -17.38 -6.96 0.65
N GLU A 28 -16.86 -5.84 0.15
CA GLU A 28 -15.45 -5.49 0.34
C GLU A 28 -15.25 -5.03 1.78
N VAL A 29 -14.27 -5.61 2.47
CA VAL A 29 -13.98 -5.34 3.89
C VAL A 29 -12.59 -4.73 4.13
N GLY A 30 -11.88 -4.45 3.04
CA GLY A 30 -10.56 -3.86 3.06
C GLY A 30 -9.84 -4.04 1.72
N TYR A 31 -8.79 -3.25 1.52
CA TYR A 31 -8.00 -3.27 0.30
C TYR A 31 -6.55 -2.85 0.51
N LEU A 32 -5.72 -3.22 -0.45
CA LEU A 32 -4.37 -2.70 -0.65
C LEU A 32 -4.24 -2.23 -2.10
N ALA A 33 -3.77 -1.01 -2.28
CA ALA A 33 -3.47 -0.42 -3.58
C ALA A 33 -1.96 -0.33 -3.73
N ALA A 34 -1.42 -0.80 -4.85
CA ALA A 34 0.00 -0.76 -5.12
C ALA A 34 0.28 -0.33 -6.56
N HIS A 35 1.28 0.53 -6.73
CA HIS A 35 1.77 0.97 -8.03
C HIS A 35 2.39 -0.20 -8.81
N THR A 36 2.49 -0.08 -10.13
CA THR A 36 3.14 -1.11 -10.99
C THR A 36 4.61 -1.40 -10.64
N THR A 37 5.27 -0.53 -9.88
CA THR A 37 6.63 -0.76 -9.34
C THR A 37 6.66 -1.49 -8.00
N GLY A 38 5.50 -1.88 -7.46
CA GLY A 38 5.38 -2.49 -6.14
C GLY A 38 5.26 -1.51 -4.98
N LEU A 39 5.31 -0.18 -5.21
CA LEU A 39 5.12 0.79 -4.12
C LEU A 39 3.70 0.68 -3.55
N ILE A 40 3.57 0.41 -2.26
CA ILE A 40 2.27 0.45 -1.57
C ILE A 40 1.79 1.91 -1.55
N LEU A 41 0.64 2.15 -2.16
CA LEU A 41 0.02 3.47 -2.25
C LEU A 41 -0.98 3.69 -1.12
N ASN A 42 -1.74 2.64 -0.77
CA ASN A 42 -2.62 2.67 0.39
C ASN A 42 -2.95 1.26 0.88
N VAL A 43 -3.27 1.14 2.16
CA VAL A 43 -3.88 -0.05 2.75
C VAL A 43 -4.95 0.39 3.73
N GLU A 44 -6.14 -0.20 3.65
CA GLU A 44 -7.28 0.18 4.48
C GLU A 44 -8.11 -1.07 4.78
N VAL A 45 -8.61 -1.16 6.00
CA VAL A 45 -9.50 -2.24 6.45
C VAL A 45 -10.62 -1.59 7.23
N ASP A 46 -11.86 -2.04 6.97
CA ASP A 46 -13.04 -1.58 7.69
C ASP A 46 -12.78 -1.63 9.20
N GLU A 47 -13.10 -0.55 9.93
CA GLU A 47 -12.79 -0.41 11.35
C GLU A 47 -13.31 -1.58 12.19
N ASP A 48 -14.53 -2.06 11.89
CA ASP A 48 -15.17 -3.19 12.56
C ASP A 48 -14.52 -4.55 12.27
N ARG A 49 -13.62 -4.60 11.28
CA ARG A 49 -12.90 -5.81 10.81
C ARG A 49 -11.40 -5.74 11.09
N GLN A 50 -10.92 -4.68 11.72
CA GLN A 50 -9.51 -4.54 12.10
C GLN A 50 -9.12 -5.60 13.15
N GLY A 51 -7.85 -6.01 13.15
CA GLY A 51 -7.33 -7.06 14.04
C GLY A 51 -7.61 -8.50 13.59
N GLU A 52 -8.40 -8.72 12.52
CA GLU A 52 -8.67 -10.06 11.97
C GLU A 52 -7.54 -10.60 11.06
N GLY A 53 -6.50 -9.80 10.81
CA GLY A 53 -5.38 -10.17 9.93
C GLY A 53 -5.63 -9.89 8.43
N ILE A 54 -6.68 -9.15 8.08
CA ILE A 54 -7.03 -8.81 6.68
C ILE A 54 -5.90 -8.02 5.99
N ALA A 55 -5.35 -6.99 6.65
CA ALA A 55 -4.25 -6.19 6.09
C ALA A 55 -3.00 -7.04 5.80
N ARG A 56 -2.69 -8.01 6.70
CA ARG A 56 -1.60 -8.97 6.48
C ARG A 56 -1.87 -9.87 5.29
N ALA A 57 -3.08 -10.44 5.20
CA ALA A 57 -3.45 -11.32 4.08
C ALA A 57 -3.37 -10.59 2.74
N LEU A 58 -3.79 -9.32 2.69
CA LEU A 58 -3.68 -8.46 1.51
C LEU A 58 -2.22 -8.20 1.14
N TYR A 59 -1.38 -7.86 2.12
CA TYR A 59 0.06 -7.65 1.89
C TYR A 59 0.74 -8.91 1.37
N GLU A 60 0.59 -10.05 2.06
CA GLU A 60 1.27 -11.28 1.69
C GLU A 60 0.86 -11.76 0.29
N TYR A 61 -0.42 -11.60 -0.06
CA TYR A 61 -0.91 -11.92 -1.40
C TYR A 61 -0.31 -11.00 -2.47
N ALA A 62 -0.35 -9.69 -2.24
CA ALA A 62 0.13 -8.70 -3.20
C ALA A 62 1.67 -8.75 -3.36
N ASP A 63 2.40 -8.95 -2.26
CA ASP A 63 3.86 -9.12 -2.24
C ASP A 63 4.28 -10.38 -2.99
N ALA A 64 3.60 -11.51 -2.77
CA ALA A 64 3.84 -12.72 -3.54
C ALA A 64 3.53 -12.56 -5.04
N ALA A 65 2.61 -11.65 -5.41
CA ALA A 65 2.18 -11.45 -6.79
C ALA A 65 3.11 -10.54 -7.60
N GLN A 66 3.63 -9.45 -7.02
CA GLN A 66 4.43 -8.46 -7.76
C GLN A 66 5.69 -7.96 -7.03
N GLY A 67 5.89 -8.36 -5.76
CA GLY A 67 6.84 -7.72 -4.86
C GLY A 67 6.34 -6.36 -4.40
N LEU A 68 6.42 -6.10 -3.10
CA LEU A 68 5.99 -4.84 -2.52
C LEU A 68 7.13 -4.09 -1.82
N TYR A 69 6.99 -2.78 -1.84
CA TYR A 69 7.80 -1.85 -1.08
C TYR A 69 6.93 -0.97 -0.22
N HIS A 70 7.32 -0.80 1.04
CA HIS A 70 6.79 0.26 1.86
C HIS A 70 7.27 1.62 1.33
N VAL A 71 6.41 2.63 1.43
CA VAL A 71 6.83 4.02 1.23
C VAL A 71 7.79 4.42 2.37
N PRO A 72 8.80 5.26 2.10
CA PRO A 72 9.67 5.81 3.14
C PRO A 72 8.91 6.47 4.28
N ALA A 73 9.59 6.63 5.44
CA ALA A 73 9.00 7.18 6.65
C ALA A 73 8.30 8.54 6.45
N TRP A 74 8.82 9.41 5.56
CA TRP A 74 8.21 10.70 5.25
C TRP A 74 6.81 10.58 4.60
N GLY A 75 6.53 9.45 3.96
CA GLY A 75 5.28 9.18 3.26
C GLY A 75 4.31 8.29 4.04
N ARG A 76 4.66 7.89 5.28
CA ARG A 76 3.82 7.04 6.13
C ARG A 76 3.10 7.85 7.19
N THR A 77 1.87 7.44 7.47
CA THR A 77 1.17 7.82 8.72
C THR A 77 1.71 6.98 9.88
N HIS A 78 1.36 7.31 11.11
CA HIS A 78 1.71 6.48 12.28
C HIS A 78 1.20 5.03 12.13
N GLU A 79 -0.02 4.85 11.61
CA GLU A 79 -0.57 3.51 11.34
C GLU A 79 0.21 2.81 10.22
N GLY A 80 0.63 3.55 9.20
CA GLY A 80 1.51 3.04 8.14
C GLY A 80 2.88 2.61 8.65
N ASP A 81 3.48 3.33 9.61
CA ASP A 81 4.71 2.93 10.28
C ASP A 81 4.52 1.62 11.04
N CYS A 82 3.47 1.54 11.88
CA CYS A 82 3.18 0.31 12.63
C CYS A 82 2.91 -0.89 11.71
N PHE A 83 2.21 -0.66 10.60
CA PHE A 83 1.98 -1.69 9.59
C PHE A 83 3.28 -2.15 8.94
N ALA A 84 4.14 -1.22 8.52
CA ALA A 84 5.44 -1.54 7.93
C ALA A 84 6.35 -2.30 8.91
N GLU A 85 6.39 -1.90 10.18
CA GLU A 85 7.12 -2.62 11.22
C GLU A 85 6.57 -4.03 11.45
N ALA A 86 5.24 -4.19 11.44
CA ALA A 86 4.59 -5.48 11.66
C ALA A 86 4.74 -6.47 10.50
N MET A 87 4.82 -5.96 9.26
CA MET A 87 5.01 -6.78 8.05
C MET A 87 6.49 -7.02 7.74
N GLY A 88 7.37 -6.10 8.13
CA GLY A 88 8.77 -6.12 7.68
C GLY A 88 8.86 -5.66 6.22
N GLY A 89 9.60 -6.40 5.40
CA GLY A 89 9.73 -6.09 3.97
C GLY A 89 10.68 -4.93 3.66
N GLU A 90 10.82 -4.64 2.37
CA GLU A 90 11.72 -3.60 1.89
C GLU A 90 11.00 -2.24 1.86
N THR A 91 11.75 -1.17 2.12
CA THR A 91 11.30 0.21 1.91
C THR A 91 11.88 0.72 0.60
N MET A 92 11.05 1.35 -0.23
CA MET A 92 11.52 1.92 -1.49
C MET A 92 12.51 3.06 -1.23
N ASP A 93 13.45 3.26 -2.14
CA ASP A 93 14.33 4.43 -2.12
C ASP A 93 13.52 5.74 -2.16
N ASP A 94 13.94 6.71 -1.34
CA ASP A 94 13.31 8.03 -1.22
C ASP A 94 13.09 8.73 -2.56
N ALA A 95 14.11 8.80 -3.42
CA ALA A 95 14.02 9.48 -4.71
C ALA A 95 13.05 8.76 -5.65
N GLN A 96 13.03 7.43 -5.62
CA GLN A 96 12.11 6.63 -6.43
C GLN A 96 10.67 6.78 -5.96
N ALA A 97 10.42 6.69 -4.65
CA ALA A 97 9.08 6.85 -4.09
C ALA A 97 8.54 8.26 -4.34
N ALA A 98 9.38 9.28 -4.16
CA ALA A 98 9.06 10.68 -4.43
C ALA A 98 8.67 10.93 -5.90
N ALA A 99 9.43 10.36 -6.84
CA ALA A 99 9.12 10.45 -8.27
C ALA A 99 7.77 9.83 -8.62
N ILE A 100 7.37 8.74 -7.94
CA ILE A 100 6.08 8.07 -8.16
C ILE A 100 4.93 8.90 -7.61
N VAL A 101 5.02 9.36 -6.36
CA VAL A 101 3.92 10.09 -5.70
C VAL A 101 3.91 11.60 -6.01
N GLY A 102 4.83 12.05 -6.86
CA GLY A 102 4.98 13.45 -7.26
C GLY A 102 5.42 14.38 -6.13
N MET A 103 6.15 13.85 -5.13
CA MET A 103 6.70 14.64 -4.03
C MET A 103 8.07 15.20 -4.42
N ASP A 104 8.30 16.49 -4.18
CA ASP A 104 9.61 17.11 -4.32
C ASP A 104 10.33 17.04 -2.97
N LEU A 105 11.30 16.13 -2.84
CA LEU A 105 12.08 15.98 -1.60
C LEU A 105 13.16 17.05 -1.42
N SER A 106 13.51 17.81 -2.47
CA SER A 106 14.53 18.86 -2.38
C SER A 106 14.13 20.00 -1.43
N ILE A 107 12.83 20.12 -1.11
CA ILE A 107 12.34 21.09 -0.12
C ILE A 107 12.74 20.74 1.32
N TYR A 108 13.20 19.51 1.58
CA TYR A 108 13.62 19.02 2.89
C TYR A 108 15.15 18.94 3.02
N GLU A 109 15.91 19.13 1.94
CA GLU A 109 17.36 19.29 2.01
C GLU A 109 17.68 20.72 2.49
N THR A 110 17.89 20.89 3.80
CA THR A 110 18.50 22.11 4.33
C THR A 110 20.02 22.01 4.25
N ASP A 111 20.65 22.95 3.54
CA ASP A 111 22.10 23.23 3.53
C ASP A 111 22.72 23.29 4.95
#